data_AF-A0A386AXB9-F1
#
_entry.id   AF-A0A386AXB9-F1
#
_cell.length_a   1.000
_cell.length_b   1.000
_cell.length_c   1.000
_cell.angle_alpha   90.00
_cell.angle_beta   90.00
_cell.angle_gamma   90.00
#
_symmetry.space_group_name_H-M   'P 1'
#
loop_
_entity.id
_entity.type
_entity.pdbx_description
1 polymer ?
#
loop_
_entity_poly.entity_id
_entity_poly.type
_entity_poly.pdbx_seq_one_letter_code
_entity_poly.pdbx_strand_id
1 'polypeptide(L)'
;MKEFVHGWLLKISLMKNLYSLRRFYHVETLYNSNGNGSVPYNSYASVPLGDQESTGFAWWAGNARLINLSGKLLGAHVAHAGLIVFWAGAMNLFEVSHFVPEKPMYEQGFILLPHLATLGYGVGPGGEIIDTFPYFVSGVLHLISSAVLGFGGVYHSLIGPETLEESFPFFGYVWKDKNKMTTILGIHLILLGLGAWLLVFKATVFGGVYDTWAPGGGDVRIITNPTISPQVIFSYIFKSPFGGDGWIVSVDNMEDIIGGHFWIGTLEIFGGIWHIFTKPWPWARRAFVWSGEAYLSYSLAAISIMGFTACCMAWFNNTAYPSEFYGPTGAEASQAQTMTFLVRDQRLGANVASAQGPTGLGKYLMRSPSGEIIFGGETMRFWDFRGPWLEPLRGPNGLDLKKLKYDIQPWQERRAAEYMTHAPLGSLNSVGGVATEINAVNFVSPRTWLATSHFCLGFFFFVGHLWHAGRARAAAAGFEKGIDRDNELSLFLRPLD
;
A
#
# COMPACT_ATOMS: atom_id res chain seq x y z
N MET A 1 -24.71 -56.02 -7.36
CA MET A 1 -24.42 -56.76 -6.11
C MET A 1 -24.06 -55.70 -5.06
N LYS A 2 -24.99 -55.43 -4.13
CA LYS A 2 -24.89 -54.71 -2.83
C LYS A 2 -24.07 -53.40 -2.79
N GLU A 3 -24.72 -52.24 -2.77
CA GLU A 3 -25.12 -51.47 -1.55
C GLU A 3 -23.93 -51.29 -0.58
N PHE A 4 -23.46 -50.07 -0.28
CA PHE A 4 -24.14 -49.13 0.62
C PHE A 4 -23.63 -47.68 0.43
N VAL A 5 -24.56 -46.77 0.14
CA VAL A 5 -24.54 -45.34 0.49
C VAL A 5 -24.88 -45.22 1.98
N HIS A 6 -24.20 -44.40 2.79
CA HIS A 6 -24.64 -43.76 4.05
C HIS A 6 -23.52 -42.83 4.54
N GLY A 7 -23.72 -41.60 5.00
CA GLY A 7 -24.95 -40.87 5.24
C GLY A 7 -24.61 -39.51 5.85
N TRP A 8 -25.11 -38.45 5.23
CA TRP A 8 -25.54 -37.25 5.94
C TRP A 8 -26.84 -37.59 6.63
N LEU A 9 -26.91 -37.49 7.96
CA LEU A 9 -28.17 -37.36 8.70
C LEU A 9 -27.89 -36.77 10.08
N LEU A 10 -28.10 -35.45 10.17
CA LEU A 10 -28.23 -34.74 11.44
C LEU A 10 -29.45 -35.32 12.18
N LYS A 11 -29.20 -35.83 13.38
CA LYS A 11 -30.23 -36.30 14.30
C LYS A 11 -30.91 -35.09 14.94
N ILE A 12 -32.03 -34.65 14.38
CA ILE A 12 -32.91 -33.66 15.03
C ILE A 12 -33.73 -34.42 16.08
N SER A 13 -33.46 -34.13 17.36
CA SER A 13 -34.36 -34.47 18.46
C SER A 13 -35.09 -33.20 18.89
N LEU A 14 -36.41 -33.22 18.78
CA LEU A 14 -37.30 -32.16 19.24
C LEU A 14 -37.23 -31.95 20.76
N MET A 15 -37.26 -30.68 21.14
CA MET A 15 -37.74 -30.07 22.40
C MET A 15 -37.32 -30.73 23.72
N LYS A 16 -36.37 -30.09 24.39
CA LYS A 16 -36.50 -29.79 25.83
C LYS A 16 -36.22 -28.30 26.06
N ASN A 17 -37.27 -27.59 26.42
CA ASN A 17 -37.19 -26.28 27.05
C ASN A 17 -36.27 -26.37 28.26
N LEU A 18 -35.12 -25.71 28.19
CA LEU A 18 -34.36 -25.28 29.35
C LEU A 18 -34.01 -23.82 29.13
N TYR A 19 -34.82 -22.97 29.73
CA TYR A 19 -34.53 -21.56 29.96
C TYR A 19 -33.15 -21.43 30.59
N SER A 20 -32.13 -21.11 29.81
CA SER A 20 -30.86 -20.61 30.33
C SER A 20 -30.92 -19.09 30.39
N LEU A 21 -31.71 -18.60 31.34
CA LEU A 21 -31.58 -17.26 31.89
C LEU A 21 -30.34 -17.26 32.80
N ARG A 22 -29.14 -17.11 32.23
CA ARG A 22 -27.92 -16.64 32.94
C ARG A 22 -26.73 -16.54 31.98
N ARG A 23 -26.60 -15.40 31.34
CA ARG A 23 -25.32 -14.75 31.06
C ARG A 23 -25.54 -13.25 30.82
N PHE A 24 -26.12 -12.60 31.82
CA PHE A 24 -26.07 -11.16 31.94
C PHE A 24 -24.96 -10.85 32.94
N TYR A 25 -23.78 -10.44 32.45
CA TYR A 25 -22.93 -9.61 33.28
C TYR A 25 -23.58 -8.23 33.28
N HIS A 26 -24.14 -7.87 34.43
CA HIS A 26 -24.53 -6.49 34.72
C HIS A 26 -23.22 -5.69 34.73
N VAL A 27 -22.99 -4.86 33.72
CA VAL A 27 -22.01 -3.78 33.82
C VAL A 27 -22.78 -2.61 34.41
N GLU A 28 -22.90 -2.57 35.74
CA GLU A 28 -23.20 -1.31 36.42
C GLU A 28 -21.95 -0.44 36.30
N THR A 29 -21.95 0.51 35.37
CA THR A 29 -21.07 1.68 35.51
C THR A 29 -21.66 2.55 36.60
N LEU A 30 -21.18 2.39 37.83
CA LEU A 30 -21.41 3.36 38.89
C LEU A 30 -20.65 4.65 38.54
N TYR A 31 -21.30 5.54 37.79
CA TYR A 31 -20.88 6.93 37.67
C TYR A 31 -21.65 7.74 38.71
N ASN A 32 -21.16 7.77 39.95
CA ASN A 32 -21.64 8.73 40.92
C ASN A 32 -20.70 9.94 40.87
N SER A 33 -21.07 10.92 40.04
CA SER A 33 -20.45 12.25 40.07
C SER A 33 -20.95 12.99 41.30
N ASN A 34 -20.29 12.82 42.45
CA ASN A 34 -20.47 13.68 43.61
C ASN A 34 -19.23 13.65 44.51
N GLY A 35 -18.58 14.81 44.65
CA GLY A 35 -17.85 15.17 45.87
C GLY A 35 -16.33 15.21 45.79
N ASN A 36 -15.79 16.43 45.84
CA ASN A 36 -14.55 16.84 46.52
C ASN A 36 -13.60 15.72 47.00
N GLY A 37 -12.50 15.55 46.27
CA GLY A 37 -11.31 14.86 46.75
C GLY A 37 -10.06 15.62 46.34
N SER A 38 -9.49 16.38 47.28
CA SER A 38 -8.18 17.02 47.16
C SER A 38 -7.10 15.96 46.90
N VAL A 39 -6.40 16.07 45.76
CA VAL A 39 -5.27 15.19 45.42
C VAL A 39 -4.03 15.61 46.23
N PRO A 40 -3.42 14.73 47.03
CA PRO A 40 -2.15 15.03 47.67
C PRO A 40 -1.02 15.01 46.66
N TYR A 41 -0.21 16.07 46.69
CA TYR A 41 1.07 16.19 46.00
C TYR A 41 2.06 15.13 46.51
N ASN A 42 2.87 14.58 45.59
CA ASN A 42 4.00 13.64 45.75
C ASN A 42 3.70 12.13 45.77
N SER A 43 3.89 11.48 44.61
CA SER A 43 4.81 10.34 44.48
C SER A 43 5.14 10.09 43.00
N TYR A 44 6.42 9.89 42.70
CA TYR A 44 6.96 9.50 41.39
C TYR A 44 6.63 8.03 41.06
N ALA A 45 5.35 7.66 41.14
CA ALA A 45 4.83 6.37 40.73
C ALA A 45 3.83 6.61 39.60
N SER A 46 4.13 6.08 38.41
CA SER A 46 3.22 6.08 37.27
C SER A 46 1.84 5.59 37.71
N VAL A 47 0.83 6.47 37.68
CA VAL A 47 -0.56 6.07 37.88
C VAL A 47 -0.87 5.03 36.79
N PRO A 48 -1.43 3.85 37.12
CA PRO A 48 -1.83 2.87 36.10
C PRO A 48 -2.72 3.57 35.07
N LEU A 49 -2.72 3.13 33.80
CA LEU A 49 -3.61 3.63 32.73
C LEU A 49 -5.13 3.49 33.04
N GLY A 50 -5.50 3.24 34.29
CA GLY A 50 -6.80 2.81 34.79
C GLY A 50 -7.05 1.33 34.45
N ASP A 51 -7.81 0.66 35.31
CA ASP A 51 -8.39 -0.66 35.06
C ASP A 51 -9.70 -0.55 34.26
N GLN A 52 -10.39 -1.67 34.07
CA GLN A 52 -11.65 -1.66 33.33
C GLN A 52 -12.74 -0.91 34.11
N GLU A 53 -12.76 -1.03 35.43
CA GLU A 53 -13.72 -0.40 36.32
C GLU A 53 -13.64 1.13 36.24
N SER A 54 -12.43 1.69 36.24
CA SER A 54 -12.20 3.14 36.18
C SER A 54 -12.35 3.74 34.78
N THR A 55 -12.02 2.99 33.72
CA THR A 55 -11.98 3.54 32.35
C THR A 55 -13.15 3.13 31.46
N GLY A 56 -13.87 2.06 31.82
CA GLY A 56 -14.89 1.44 30.98
C GLY A 56 -14.34 0.62 29.80
N PHE A 57 -13.02 0.48 29.66
CA PHE A 57 -12.38 -0.30 28.58
C PHE A 57 -11.67 -1.52 29.14
N ALA A 58 -12.00 -2.71 28.62
CA ALA A 58 -11.28 -3.95 28.93
C ALA A 58 -9.84 -3.93 28.39
N TRP A 59 -8.98 -4.81 28.89
CA TRP A 59 -7.54 -4.83 28.57
C TRP A 59 -7.24 -4.97 27.06
N TRP A 60 -8.04 -5.74 26.33
CA TRP A 60 -7.89 -5.93 24.86
C TRP A 60 -8.26 -4.68 24.05
N ALA A 61 -8.93 -3.70 24.67
CA ALA A 61 -9.19 -2.37 24.13
C ALA A 61 -8.37 -1.30 24.88
N GLY A 62 -7.26 -1.69 25.54
CA GLY A 62 -6.52 -0.84 26.48
C GLY A 62 -6.03 0.48 25.87
N ASN A 63 -5.68 0.51 24.59
CA ASN A 63 -5.25 1.75 23.93
C ASN A 63 -6.36 2.81 23.82
N ALA A 64 -7.64 2.42 23.91
CA ALA A 64 -8.74 3.39 23.98
C ALA A 64 -8.71 4.23 25.27
N ARG A 65 -8.00 3.77 26.31
CA ARG A 65 -7.77 4.55 27.54
C ARG A 65 -6.90 5.79 27.30
N LEU A 66 -6.18 5.84 26.18
CA LEU A 66 -5.30 6.97 25.81
C LEU A 66 -6.00 8.12 25.10
N ILE A 67 -7.29 8.02 24.77
CA ILE A 67 -8.01 9.00 23.93
C ILE A 67 -7.84 10.44 24.44
N ASN A 68 -7.84 10.65 25.76
CA ASN A 68 -7.71 11.98 26.36
C ASN A 68 -6.40 12.18 27.14
N LEU A 69 -5.38 11.33 26.92
CA LEU A 69 -4.07 11.43 27.55
C LEU A 69 -3.04 11.84 26.48
N SER A 70 -3.07 13.13 26.09
CA SER A 70 -2.34 13.64 24.92
C SER A 70 -0.83 13.39 24.97
N GLY A 71 -0.21 13.43 26.15
CA GLY A 71 1.22 13.16 26.34
C GLY A 71 1.58 11.67 26.19
N LYS A 72 0.80 10.79 26.82
CA LYS A 72 0.98 9.33 26.66
C LYS A 72 0.65 8.87 25.24
N LEU A 73 -0.38 9.43 24.63
CA LEU A 73 -0.75 9.14 23.25
C LEU A 73 0.32 9.64 22.26
N LEU A 74 0.95 10.80 22.51
CA LEU A 74 2.14 11.24 21.77
C LEU A 74 3.27 10.21 21.90
N GLY A 75 3.56 9.75 23.13
CA GLY A 75 4.57 8.71 23.37
C GLY A 75 4.30 7.43 22.58
N ALA A 76 3.06 6.96 22.55
CA ALA A 76 2.67 5.79 21.77
C ALA A 76 2.89 5.98 20.25
N HIS A 77 2.53 7.15 19.70
CA HIS A 77 2.77 7.44 18.28
C HIS A 77 4.26 7.54 17.93
N VAL A 78 5.05 8.21 18.76
CA VAL A 78 6.50 8.36 18.53
C VAL A 78 7.22 7.03 18.68
N ALA A 79 6.85 6.20 19.66
CA ALA A 79 7.37 4.85 19.81
C ALA A 79 7.02 3.97 18.59
N HIS A 80 5.77 4.04 18.10
CA HIS A 80 5.34 3.32 16.91
C HIS A 80 6.08 3.77 15.65
N ALA A 81 6.33 5.09 15.48
CA ALA A 81 7.20 5.59 14.41
C ALA A 81 8.63 5.03 14.54
N GLY A 82 9.15 4.92 15.77
CA GLY A 82 10.40 4.23 16.05
C GLY A 82 10.41 2.77 15.57
N LEU A 83 9.32 2.01 15.77
CA LEU A 83 9.21 0.63 15.27
C LEU A 83 9.23 0.54 13.73
N ILE A 84 8.55 1.45 13.04
CA ILE A 84 8.56 1.50 11.56
C ILE A 84 9.98 1.76 11.05
N VAL A 85 10.64 2.78 11.62
CA VAL A 85 11.99 3.18 11.22
C VAL A 85 13.02 2.11 11.61
N PHE A 86 12.82 1.42 12.74
CA PHE A 86 13.62 0.27 13.15
C PHE A 86 13.50 -0.86 12.14
N TRP A 87 12.28 -1.23 11.74
CA TRP A 87 12.06 -2.27 10.73
C TRP A 87 12.74 -1.90 9.41
N ALA A 88 12.60 -0.65 8.94
CA ALA A 88 13.26 -0.19 7.72
C ALA A 88 14.79 -0.33 7.79
N GLY A 89 15.41 0.07 8.91
CA GLY A 89 16.86 -0.06 9.10
C GLY A 89 17.32 -1.51 9.23
N ALA A 90 16.68 -2.28 10.10
CA ALA A 90 17.04 -3.67 10.37
C ALA A 90 16.81 -4.57 9.15
N MET A 91 15.66 -4.46 8.49
CA MET A 91 15.34 -5.22 7.29
C MET A 91 16.25 -4.84 6.13
N ASN A 92 16.58 -3.56 5.94
CA ASN A 92 17.51 -3.14 4.90
C ASN A 92 18.92 -3.73 5.15
N LEU A 93 19.46 -3.63 6.36
CA LEU A 93 20.75 -4.25 6.69
C LEU A 93 20.72 -5.78 6.57
N PHE A 94 19.58 -6.41 6.87
CA PHE A 94 19.39 -7.83 6.62
C PHE A 94 19.49 -8.15 5.11
N GLU A 95 18.79 -7.41 4.25
CA GLU A 95 18.88 -7.60 2.78
C GLU A 95 20.31 -7.36 2.29
N VAL A 96 20.97 -6.28 2.72
CA VAL A 96 22.38 -6.00 2.39
C VAL A 96 23.29 -7.18 2.78
N SER A 97 23.10 -7.76 3.97
CA SER A 97 23.93 -8.88 4.43
C SER A 97 23.71 -10.20 3.68
N HIS A 98 22.57 -10.35 2.99
CA HIS A 98 22.23 -11.54 2.20
C HIS A 98 22.38 -11.30 0.69
N PHE A 99 22.72 -10.07 0.28
CA PHE A 99 22.76 -9.68 -1.12
C PHE A 99 23.96 -10.31 -1.84
N VAL A 100 23.66 -11.06 -2.90
CA VAL A 100 24.62 -11.61 -3.85
C VAL A 100 24.54 -10.77 -5.14
N PRO A 101 25.54 -9.92 -5.45
CA PRO A 101 25.47 -8.95 -6.55
C PRO A 101 25.30 -9.56 -7.94
N GLU A 102 25.78 -10.78 -8.15
CA GLU A 102 25.72 -11.47 -9.44
C GLU A 102 24.33 -12.03 -9.77
N LYS A 103 23.40 -12.01 -8.79
CA LYS A 103 22.02 -12.48 -8.95
C LYS A 103 21.05 -11.31 -9.07
N PRO A 104 19.98 -11.43 -9.87
CA PRO A 104 18.90 -10.44 -9.86
C PRO A 104 18.32 -10.25 -8.44
N MET A 105 17.95 -9.01 -8.08
CA MET A 105 17.36 -8.73 -6.77
C MET A 105 16.06 -9.52 -6.53
N TYR A 106 15.25 -9.69 -7.57
CA TYR A 106 13.97 -10.39 -7.49
C TYR A 106 14.09 -11.90 -7.23
N GLU A 107 15.27 -12.50 -7.42
CA GLU A 107 15.51 -13.91 -7.08
C GLU A 107 15.89 -14.13 -5.60
N GLN A 108 16.10 -13.05 -4.85
CA GLN A 108 16.72 -13.11 -3.52
C GLN A 108 15.73 -12.73 -2.40
N GLY A 109 14.46 -12.49 -2.75
CA GLY A 109 13.41 -12.16 -1.78
C GLY A 109 13.50 -10.74 -1.23
N PHE A 110 14.16 -9.82 -1.94
CA PHE A 110 14.34 -8.44 -1.50
C PHE A 110 13.17 -7.56 -1.91
N ILE A 111 12.79 -6.66 -1.00
CA ILE A 111 11.78 -5.64 -1.23
C ILE A 111 12.32 -4.24 -0.92
N LEU A 112 13.32 -4.05 -0.06
CA LEU A 112 13.83 -2.71 0.28
C LEU A 112 14.95 -2.25 -0.66
N LEU A 113 15.91 -3.12 -1.00
CA LEU A 113 16.95 -2.78 -1.97
C LEU A 113 16.38 -2.33 -3.34
N PRO A 114 15.34 -2.98 -3.90
CA PRO A 114 14.65 -2.48 -5.09
C PRO A 114 14.15 -1.03 -4.98
N HIS A 115 13.66 -0.60 -3.81
CA HIS A 115 13.20 0.79 -3.64
C HIS A 115 14.39 1.78 -3.66
N LEU A 116 15.52 1.42 -3.06
CA LEU A 116 16.73 2.24 -3.07
C LEU A 116 17.36 2.31 -4.47
N ALA A 117 17.40 1.17 -5.17
CA ALA A 117 17.86 1.07 -6.55
C ALA A 117 16.99 1.91 -7.50
N THR A 118 15.67 1.92 -7.32
CA THR A 118 14.74 2.75 -8.11
C THR A 118 15.02 4.25 -7.94
N LEU A 119 15.48 4.68 -6.76
CA LEU A 119 15.95 6.06 -6.53
C LEU A 119 17.33 6.36 -7.17
N GLY A 120 17.92 5.41 -7.90
CA GLY A 120 19.20 5.55 -8.59
C GLY A 120 20.42 5.43 -7.67
N TYR A 121 20.28 4.88 -6.46
CA TYR A 121 21.42 4.64 -5.58
C TYR A 121 22.06 3.30 -5.89
N GLY A 122 23.38 3.27 -6.09
CA GLY A 122 24.15 2.02 -6.20
C GLY A 122 23.94 1.22 -7.49
N VAL A 123 23.23 1.78 -8.48
CA VAL A 123 22.87 1.10 -9.72
C VAL A 123 23.37 1.85 -10.95
N GLY A 124 23.64 1.10 -12.03
CA GLY A 124 24.05 1.62 -13.33
C GLY A 124 23.22 1.06 -14.49
N PRO A 125 23.77 1.07 -15.71
CA PRO A 125 23.08 0.61 -16.91
C PRO A 125 22.56 -0.82 -16.79
N GLY A 126 21.36 -1.06 -17.30
CA GLY A 126 20.67 -2.35 -17.21
C GLY A 126 20.20 -2.73 -15.80
N GLY A 127 20.36 -1.85 -14.81
CA GLY A 127 20.04 -2.13 -13.40
C GLY A 127 21.14 -2.90 -12.68
N GLU A 128 22.37 -2.94 -13.22
CA GLU A 128 23.52 -3.58 -12.58
C GLU A 128 23.88 -2.86 -11.27
N ILE A 129 24.16 -3.63 -10.21
CA ILE A 129 24.52 -3.08 -8.90
C ILE A 129 26.02 -2.83 -8.84
N ILE A 130 26.40 -1.55 -8.84
CA ILE A 130 27.79 -1.09 -8.91
C ILE A 130 28.38 -0.70 -7.55
N ASP A 131 27.52 -0.36 -6.58
CA ASP A 131 27.95 0.00 -5.22
C ASP A 131 26.84 -0.31 -4.21
N THR A 132 27.15 -1.11 -3.19
CA THR A 132 26.20 -1.47 -2.12
C THR A 132 26.29 -0.53 -0.91
N PHE A 133 27.27 0.37 -0.86
CA PHE A 133 27.46 1.28 0.26
C PHE A 133 26.26 2.21 0.51
N PRO A 134 25.58 2.78 -0.51
CA PRO A 134 24.38 3.57 -0.29
C PRO A 134 23.26 2.79 0.43
N TYR A 135 23.12 1.50 0.15
CA TYR A 135 22.15 0.63 0.81
C TYR A 135 22.49 0.44 2.29
N PHE A 136 23.76 0.16 2.58
CA PHE A 136 24.27 0.06 3.94
C PHE A 136 24.07 1.37 4.73
N VAL A 137 24.42 2.52 4.14
CA VAL A 137 24.23 3.84 4.75
C VAL A 137 22.76 4.08 5.09
N SER A 138 21.85 3.81 4.16
CA SER A 138 20.42 3.93 4.41
C SER A 138 19.99 3.06 5.60
N GLY A 139 20.43 1.80 5.65
CA GLY A 139 20.09 0.88 6.73
C GLY A 139 20.58 1.36 8.11
N VAL A 140 21.83 1.80 8.19
CA VAL A 140 22.42 2.33 9.43
C VAL A 140 21.73 3.62 9.89
N LEU A 141 21.46 4.56 8.98
CA LEU A 141 20.82 5.83 9.33
C LEU A 141 19.40 5.63 9.86
N HIS A 142 18.61 4.74 9.25
CA HIS A 142 17.30 4.38 9.77
C HIS A 142 17.42 3.69 11.13
N LEU A 143 18.33 2.72 11.29
CA LEU A 143 18.49 2.00 12.55
C LEU A 143 18.88 2.94 13.71
N ILE A 144 19.82 3.87 13.51
CA ILE A 144 20.20 4.87 14.51
C ILE A 144 19.05 5.83 14.82
N SER A 145 18.36 6.32 13.78
CA SER A 145 17.21 7.23 13.96
C SER A 145 16.08 6.57 14.76
N SER A 146 15.88 5.26 14.59
CA SER A 146 14.88 4.51 15.32
C SER A 146 15.13 4.50 16.84
N ALA A 147 16.39 4.51 17.28
CA ALA A 147 16.75 4.58 18.69
C ALA A 147 16.36 5.94 19.31
N VAL A 148 16.56 7.03 18.58
CA VAL A 148 16.15 8.38 19.01
C VAL A 148 14.62 8.47 19.15
N LEU A 149 13.90 7.97 18.16
CA LEU A 149 12.42 7.91 18.19
C LEU A 149 11.93 7.00 19.32
N GLY A 150 12.51 5.81 19.48
CA GLY A 150 12.18 4.89 20.55
C GLY A 150 12.39 5.52 21.94
N PHE A 151 13.52 6.21 22.13
CA PHE A 151 13.80 6.94 23.37
C PHE A 151 12.74 8.02 23.65
N GLY A 152 12.45 8.88 22.68
CA GLY A 152 11.41 9.91 22.82
C GLY A 152 10.02 9.31 23.10
N GLY A 153 9.67 8.23 22.42
CA GLY A 153 8.41 7.51 22.60
C GLY A 153 8.25 6.90 23.98
N VAL A 154 9.30 6.23 24.49
CA VAL A 154 9.31 5.65 25.84
C VAL A 154 9.25 6.76 26.91
N TYR A 155 10.03 7.83 26.74
CA TYR A 155 10.00 8.98 27.64
C TYR A 155 8.59 9.56 27.75
N HIS A 156 7.94 9.90 26.63
CA HIS A 156 6.60 10.49 26.65
C HIS A 156 5.51 9.52 27.11
N SER A 157 5.71 8.21 26.96
CA SER A 157 4.74 7.20 27.42
C SER A 157 4.78 6.99 28.93
N LEU A 158 5.97 7.01 29.53
CA LEU A 158 6.20 6.55 30.90
C LEU A 158 6.60 7.65 31.90
N ILE A 159 7.37 8.66 31.46
CA ILE A 159 8.01 9.66 32.34
C ILE A 159 7.44 11.06 32.12
N GLY A 160 7.18 11.43 30.87
CA GLY A 160 6.65 12.74 30.50
C GLY A 160 5.26 13.01 31.07
N PRO A 161 4.78 14.26 30.99
CA PRO A 161 3.45 14.62 31.47
C PRO A 161 2.36 13.83 30.73
N GLU A 162 1.32 13.40 31.45
CA GLU A 162 0.26 12.57 30.86
C GLU A 162 -0.62 13.32 29.87
N THR A 163 -0.83 14.61 30.16
CA THR A 163 -1.57 15.61 29.38
C THR A 163 -0.67 16.79 29.07
N LEU A 164 -0.87 17.43 27.91
CA LEU A 164 -0.02 18.54 27.45
C LEU A 164 -0.73 19.90 27.51
N GLU A 165 -2.03 19.92 27.77
CA GLU A 165 -2.92 21.08 27.67
C GLU A 165 -2.52 22.21 28.63
N GLU A 166 -2.17 21.87 29.88
CA GLU A 166 -1.84 22.85 30.92
C GLU A 166 -0.39 23.34 30.80
N SER A 167 0.56 22.42 30.68
CA SER A 167 1.98 22.72 30.69
C SER A 167 2.49 23.31 29.37
N PHE A 168 1.90 22.89 28.24
CA PHE A 168 2.38 23.26 26.90
C PHE A 168 1.21 23.54 25.93
N PRO A 169 0.54 24.71 26.03
CA PRO A 169 -0.68 25.01 25.25
C PRO A 169 -0.51 24.90 23.72
N PHE A 170 0.70 25.14 23.20
CA PHE A 170 0.99 24.93 21.78
C PHE A 170 0.89 23.45 21.37
N PHE A 171 1.31 22.51 22.23
CA PHE A 171 1.28 21.07 21.96
C PHE A 171 0.00 20.38 22.45
N GLY A 172 -0.63 20.87 23.52
CA GLY A 172 -1.89 20.32 24.04
C GLY A 172 -3.08 20.54 23.09
N TYR A 173 -4.04 19.61 23.11
CA TYR A 173 -5.20 19.68 22.21
C TYR A 173 -6.41 18.96 22.78
N VAL A 174 -7.59 19.41 22.35
CA VAL A 174 -8.84 18.68 22.57
C VAL A 174 -9.39 18.30 21.21
N TRP A 175 -9.78 17.03 21.02
CA TRP A 175 -10.28 16.53 19.73
C TRP A 175 -11.44 17.33 19.14
N LYS A 176 -12.24 18.00 19.99
CA LYS A 176 -13.37 18.83 19.59
C LYS A 176 -12.96 20.25 19.15
N ASP A 177 -11.74 20.70 19.46
CA ASP A 177 -11.19 21.96 18.93
C ASP A 177 -10.81 21.79 17.47
N LYS A 178 -11.76 22.13 16.62
CA LYS A 178 -11.66 22.01 15.17
C LYS A 178 -10.53 22.86 14.58
N ASN A 179 -10.19 23.99 15.21
CA ASN A 179 -9.12 24.86 14.74
C ASN A 179 -7.77 24.23 15.06
N LYS A 180 -7.58 23.72 16.28
CA LYS A 180 -6.33 23.03 16.63
C LYS A 180 -6.13 21.78 15.76
N MET A 181 -7.19 21.05 15.45
CA MET A 181 -7.14 19.89 14.54
C MET A 181 -6.71 20.29 13.12
N THR A 182 -7.27 21.37 12.54
CA THR A 182 -6.83 21.84 11.21
C THR A 182 -5.42 22.40 11.21
N THR A 183 -4.98 23.06 12.30
CA THR A 183 -3.59 23.49 12.43
C THR A 183 -2.61 22.30 12.42
N ILE A 184 -2.86 21.25 13.20
CA ILE A 184 -2.01 20.05 13.23
C ILE A 184 -2.00 19.37 11.85
N LEU A 185 -3.17 19.19 11.23
CA LEU A 185 -3.29 18.69 9.85
C LEU A 185 -2.46 19.54 8.89
N GLY A 186 -2.56 20.86 8.97
CA GLY A 186 -1.88 21.75 8.05
C GLY A 186 -0.35 21.71 8.19
N ILE A 187 0.17 21.56 9.42
CA ILE A 187 1.60 21.33 9.65
C ILE A 187 2.03 20.01 9.01
N HIS A 188 1.28 18.92 9.21
CA HIS A 188 1.61 17.63 8.60
C HIS A 188 1.55 17.66 7.07
N LEU A 189 0.58 18.37 6.47
CA LEU A 189 0.51 18.56 5.02
C LEU A 189 1.75 19.29 4.50
N ILE A 190 2.23 20.34 5.18
CA ILE A 190 3.48 21.01 4.78
C ILE A 190 4.66 20.02 4.84
N LEU A 191 4.77 19.21 5.89
CA LEU A 191 5.84 18.22 6.03
C LEU A 191 5.78 17.13 4.94
N LEU A 192 4.59 16.64 4.61
CA LEU A 192 4.38 15.71 3.49
C LEU A 192 4.78 16.35 2.17
N GLY A 193 4.39 17.60 1.96
CA GLY A 193 4.70 18.32 0.72
C GLY A 193 6.20 18.54 0.54
N LEU A 194 6.92 18.84 1.63
CA LEU A 194 8.38 18.87 1.65
C LEU A 194 8.97 17.49 1.32
N GLY A 195 8.39 16.40 1.83
CA GLY A 195 8.76 15.03 1.48
C GLY A 195 8.63 14.72 -0.02
N ALA A 196 7.53 15.12 -0.65
CA ALA A 196 7.36 14.99 -2.10
C ALA A 196 8.41 15.80 -2.88
N TRP A 197 8.73 17.01 -2.40
CA TRP A 197 9.80 17.85 -2.98
C TRP A 197 11.20 17.24 -2.82
N LEU A 198 11.48 16.44 -1.79
CA LEU A 198 12.75 15.71 -1.67
C LEU A 198 12.94 14.73 -2.83
N LEU A 199 11.88 14.04 -3.27
CA LEU A 199 11.95 13.18 -4.47
C LEU A 199 12.21 14.00 -5.73
N VAL A 200 11.54 15.15 -5.88
CA VAL A 200 11.80 16.05 -7.01
C VAL A 200 13.27 16.46 -7.04
N PHE A 201 13.82 16.94 -5.92
CA PHE A 201 15.24 17.30 -5.86
C PHE A 201 16.17 16.11 -6.10
N LYS A 202 15.82 14.91 -5.62
CA LYS A 202 16.59 13.69 -5.92
C LYS A 202 16.70 13.46 -7.44
N ALA A 203 15.56 13.54 -8.13
CA ALA A 203 15.47 13.24 -9.55
C ALA A 203 16.04 14.34 -10.45
N THR A 204 15.93 15.62 -10.07
CA THR A 204 16.34 16.75 -10.93
C THR A 204 17.72 17.30 -10.58
N VAL A 205 18.21 17.12 -9.36
CA VAL A 205 19.48 17.72 -8.87
C VAL A 205 20.47 16.67 -8.37
N PHE A 206 20.04 15.72 -7.55
CA PHE A 206 20.94 14.80 -6.84
C PHE A 206 21.07 13.44 -7.56
N GLY A 207 21.63 13.47 -8.76
CA GLY A 207 22.06 12.27 -9.50
C GLY A 207 20.97 11.51 -10.23
N GLY A 208 19.69 11.92 -10.15
CA GLY A 208 18.63 11.32 -10.96
C GLY A 208 17.89 10.17 -10.29
N VAL A 209 17.10 9.43 -11.08
CA VAL A 209 16.40 8.20 -10.66
C VAL A 209 16.61 7.13 -11.73
N TYR A 210 16.37 5.86 -11.39
CA TYR A 210 16.47 4.79 -12.37
C TYR A 210 15.29 4.87 -13.34
N ASP A 211 15.59 4.95 -14.64
CA ASP A 211 14.61 5.01 -15.72
C ASP A 211 14.76 3.78 -16.60
N THR A 212 13.84 2.80 -16.45
CA THR A 212 13.82 1.58 -17.29
C THR A 212 13.59 1.90 -18.78
N TRP A 213 13.04 3.09 -19.08
CA TRP A 213 12.73 3.56 -20.44
C TRP A 213 13.83 4.40 -21.07
N ALA A 214 14.99 4.53 -20.42
CA ALA A 214 16.10 5.29 -20.96
C ALA A 214 16.50 4.76 -22.37
N PRO A 215 16.76 5.65 -23.35
CA PRO A 215 17.13 5.24 -24.69
C PRO A 215 18.41 4.40 -24.71
N GLY A 216 18.33 3.18 -25.25
CA GLY A 216 19.46 2.23 -25.28
C GLY A 216 19.45 1.19 -24.16
N GLY A 217 18.52 1.29 -23.21
CA GLY A 217 18.37 0.38 -22.07
C GLY A 217 18.27 1.16 -20.77
N GLY A 218 17.62 0.58 -19.76
CA GLY A 218 17.37 1.27 -18.49
C GLY A 218 18.64 1.74 -17.79
N ASP A 219 18.65 2.96 -17.27
CA ASP A 219 19.82 3.57 -16.61
C ASP A 219 19.39 4.66 -15.62
N VAL A 220 20.29 5.09 -14.75
CA VAL A 220 20.07 6.24 -13.89
C VAL A 220 20.12 7.52 -14.72
N ARG A 221 19.04 8.32 -14.65
CA ARG A 221 18.88 9.53 -15.44
C ARG A 221 18.44 10.71 -14.59
N ILE A 222 19.09 11.85 -14.82
CA ILE A 222 18.62 13.14 -14.29
C ILE A 222 17.41 13.59 -15.11
N ILE A 223 16.32 13.89 -14.41
CA ILE A 223 15.07 14.36 -15.02
C ILE A 223 15.16 15.88 -15.19
N THR A 224 15.52 16.34 -16.38
CA THR A 224 15.74 17.77 -16.66
C THR A 224 14.45 18.52 -17.01
N ASN A 225 13.43 17.82 -17.51
CA ASN A 225 12.17 18.41 -17.97
C ASN A 225 10.96 17.69 -17.36
N PRO A 226 10.76 17.76 -16.03
CA PRO A 226 9.58 17.16 -15.41
C PRO A 226 8.28 17.78 -15.97
N THR A 227 7.25 16.96 -16.13
CA THR A 227 5.97 17.40 -16.70
C THR A 227 5.22 18.29 -15.73
N ILE A 228 5.30 19.60 -15.92
CA ILE A 228 4.55 20.59 -15.11
C ILE A 228 3.17 20.92 -15.70
N SER A 229 2.86 20.41 -16.89
CA SER A 229 1.56 20.65 -17.55
C SER A 229 0.41 20.06 -16.70
N PRO A 230 -0.50 20.88 -16.15
CA PRO A 230 -1.59 20.39 -15.32
C PRO A 230 -2.53 19.50 -16.13
N GLN A 231 -2.71 19.76 -17.43
CA GLN A 231 -3.56 18.93 -18.28
C GLN A 231 -3.07 17.48 -18.31
N VAL A 232 -1.75 17.26 -18.41
CA VAL A 232 -1.19 15.90 -18.43
C VAL A 232 -1.30 15.27 -17.05
N ILE A 233 -0.80 15.95 -16.00
CA ILE A 233 -0.76 15.39 -14.64
C ILE A 233 -2.15 15.05 -14.12
N PHE A 234 -3.12 15.96 -14.24
CA PHE A 234 -4.48 15.70 -13.76
C PHE A 234 -5.27 14.76 -14.68
N SER A 235 -4.88 14.56 -15.95
CA SER A 235 -5.55 13.59 -16.81
C SER A 235 -5.48 12.17 -16.26
N TYR A 236 -4.38 11.79 -15.62
CA TYR A 236 -4.22 10.47 -15.01
C TYR A 236 -5.30 10.19 -13.95
N ILE A 237 -5.74 11.20 -13.20
CA ILE A 237 -6.77 11.06 -12.16
C ILE A 237 -8.14 10.74 -12.78
N PHE A 238 -8.40 11.23 -14.00
CA PHE A 238 -9.67 11.06 -14.70
C PHE A 238 -9.68 9.90 -15.70
N LYS A 239 -8.55 9.19 -15.88
CA LYS A 239 -8.50 7.96 -16.67
C LYS A 239 -9.36 6.85 -16.04
N SER A 240 -9.93 6.01 -16.88
CA SER A 240 -10.65 4.82 -16.45
C SER A 240 -9.70 3.85 -15.70
N PRO A 241 -10.15 3.17 -14.63
CA PRO A 241 -9.36 2.15 -13.96
C PRO A 241 -9.37 0.79 -14.67
N PHE A 242 -10.08 0.66 -15.81
CA PHE A 242 -10.17 -0.59 -16.57
C PHE A 242 -8.98 -0.79 -17.53
N GLY A 243 -8.91 -1.98 -18.16
CA GLY A 243 -7.87 -2.32 -19.14
C GLY A 243 -7.75 -1.30 -20.28
N GLY A 244 -6.54 -1.13 -20.79
CA GLY A 244 -6.16 -0.08 -21.75
C GLY A 244 -5.86 1.29 -21.13
N ASP A 245 -6.58 1.70 -20.07
CA ASP A 245 -6.45 3.04 -19.48
C ASP A 245 -5.66 3.04 -18.15
N GLY A 246 -6.04 2.19 -17.20
CA GLY A 246 -5.26 1.92 -15.97
C GLY A 246 -5.12 3.06 -14.94
N TRP A 247 -5.98 4.09 -14.94
CA TRP A 247 -5.96 5.22 -13.99
C TRP A 247 -4.53 5.78 -13.79
N ILE A 248 -4.12 6.13 -12.57
CA ILE A 248 -2.74 6.57 -12.24
C ILE A 248 -1.70 5.44 -12.35
N VAL A 249 -2.12 4.18 -12.39
CA VAL A 249 -1.22 3.02 -12.53
C VAL A 249 -0.58 2.98 -13.93
N SER A 250 -1.18 3.68 -14.88
CA SER A 250 -0.70 3.81 -16.26
C SER A 250 0.48 4.76 -16.47
N VAL A 251 0.97 5.45 -15.42
CA VAL A 251 2.12 6.35 -15.57
C VAL A 251 3.34 5.60 -16.09
N ASP A 252 3.87 6.04 -17.23
CA ASP A 252 4.80 5.26 -18.06
C ASP A 252 6.14 5.96 -18.34
N ASN A 253 6.38 7.11 -17.71
CA ASN A 253 7.63 7.85 -17.84
C ASN A 253 7.99 8.59 -16.54
N MET A 254 9.29 8.89 -16.35
CA MET A 254 9.79 9.55 -15.15
C MET A 254 9.43 11.04 -15.09
N GLU A 255 9.32 11.71 -16.23
CA GLU A 255 8.92 13.12 -16.30
C GLU A 255 7.56 13.37 -15.65
N ASP A 256 6.59 12.49 -15.88
CA ASP A 256 5.25 12.56 -15.31
C ASP A 256 5.24 12.16 -13.82
N ILE A 257 6.03 11.16 -13.42
CA ILE A 257 6.17 10.80 -11.99
C ILE A 257 6.71 11.99 -11.21
N ILE A 258 7.83 12.58 -11.67
CA ILE A 258 8.47 13.70 -10.98
C ILE A 258 7.61 14.98 -11.07
N GLY A 259 6.99 15.23 -12.22
CA GLY A 259 6.03 16.33 -12.41
C GLY A 259 4.81 16.20 -11.50
N GLY A 260 4.29 14.98 -11.31
CA GLY A 260 3.22 14.68 -10.36
C GLY A 260 3.61 15.00 -8.92
N HIS A 261 4.82 14.60 -8.49
CA HIS A 261 5.32 14.91 -7.15
C HIS A 261 5.59 16.41 -6.93
N PHE A 262 6.00 17.14 -7.97
CA PHE A 262 6.06 18.60 -7.94
C PHE A 262 4.68 19.20 -7.65
N TRP A 263 3.63 18.73 -8.34
CA TRP A 263 2.26 19.20 -8.10
C TRP A 263 1.75 18.82 -6.72
N ILE A 264 1.90 17.56 -6.31
CA ILE A 264 1.46 17.08 -4.99
C ILE A 264 2.19 17.84 -3.88
N GLY A 265 3.51 17.95 -3.94
CA GLY A 265 4.28 18.67 -2.94
C GLY A 265 3.88 20.13 -2.80
N THR A 266 3.62 20.79 -3.94
CA THR A 266 3.15 22.18 -3.97
C THR A 266 1.73 22.32 -3.41
N LEU A 267 0.81 21.45 -3.80
CA LEU A 267 -0.59 21.46 -3.33
C LEU A 267 -0.69 21.15 -1.84
N GLU A 268 0.11 20.21 -1.32
CA GLU A 268 0.14 19.88 0.09
C GLU A 268 0.67 21.04 0.94
N ILE A 269 1.72 21.75 0.48
CA ILE A 269 2.22 22.95 1.17
C ILE A 269 1.14 24.05 1.20
N PHE A 270 0.53 24.37 0.05
CA PHE A 270 -0.52 25.38 0.00
C PHE A 270 -1.78 24.97 0.79
N GLY A 271 -2.20 23.71 0.69
CA GLY A 271 -3.29 23.16 1.48
C GLY A 271 -3.00 23.18 2.97
N GLY A 272 -1.75 22.93 3.35
CA GLY A 272 -1.31 23.00 4.75
C GLY A 272 -1.34 24.41 5.30
N ILE A 273 -0.82 25.39 4.55
CA ILE A 273 -0.94 26.83 4.89
C ILE A 273 -2.42 27.21 5.03
N TRP A 274 -3.26 26.82 4.06
CA TRP A 274 -4.69 27.06 4.11
C TRP A 274 -5.33 26.50 5.38
N HIS A 275 -5.04 25.25 5.76
CA HIS A 275 -5.60 24.62 6.96
C HIS A 275 -5.09 25.22 8.27
N ILE A 276 -3.88 25.79 8.30
CA ILE A 276 -3.36 26.54 9.45
C ILE A 276 -4.12 27.86 9.63
N PHE A 277 -4.39 28.58 8.54
CA PHE A 277 -4.99 29.93 8.58
C PHE A 277 -6.52 29.95 8.46
N THR A 278 -7.17 28.80 8.31
CA THR A 278 -8.64 28.71 8.19
C THR A 278 -9.25 27.77 9.22
N LYS A 279 -10.57 27.86 9.36
CA LYS A 279 -11.39 27.02 10.26
C LYS A 279 -12.46 26.30 9.44
N PRO A 280 -12.87 25.09 9.85
CA PRO A 280 -13.92 24.36 9.14
C PRO A 280 -15.21 25.18 8.97
N TRP A 281 -15.63 25.32 7.72
CA TRP A 281 -16.83 26.06 7.35
C TRP A 281 -18.11 25.44 7.93
N PRO A 282 -19.22 26.19 8.00
CA PRO A 282 -20.47 25.70 8.58
C PRO A 282 -20.97 24.37 7.98
N TRP A 283 -20.85 24.17 6.67
CA TRP A 283 -21.29 22.93 6.03
C TRP A 283 -20.43 21.73 6.44
N ALA A 284 -19.09 21.90 6.52
CA ALA A 284 -18.18 20.85 6.94
C ALA A 284 -18.44 20.46 8.40
N ARG A 285 -18.69 21.46 9.26
CA ARG A 285 -19.04 21.22 10.67
C ARG A 285 -20.30 20.38 10.84
N ARG A 286 -21.27 20.49 9.92
CA ARG A 286 -22.51 19.70 9.93
C ARG A 286 -22.38 18.31 9.29
N ALA A 287 -21.39 18.12 8.41
CA ALA A 287 -21.21 16.88 7.67
C ALA A 287 -20.42 15.82 8.45
N PHE A 288 -19.45 16.24 9.26
CA PHE A 288 -18.52 15.32 9.95
C PHE A 288 -18.82 15.14 11.44
N VAL A 289 -18.44 13.98 11.95
CA VAL A 289 -18.28 13.74 13.40
C VAL A 289 -16.90 14.25 13.83
N TRP A 290 -16.85 14.99 14.94
CA TRP A 290 -15.64 15.67 15.44
C TRP A 290 -15.15 15.03 16.75
N SER A 291 -14.48 13.89 16.63
CA SER A 291 -13.87 13.14 17.73
C SER A 291 -12.59 12.44 17.26
N GLY A 292 -11.69 12.10 18.19
CA GLY A 292 -10.44 11.40 17.84
C GLY A 292 -10.68 10.08 17.11
N GLU A 293 -11.68 9.30 17.52
CA GLU A 293 -12.03 8.05 16.84
C GLU A 293 -12.61 8.27 15.44
N ALA A 294 -13.38 9.34 15.23
CA ALA A 294 -13.86 9.69 13.89
C ALA A 294 -12.68 10.04 12.97
N TYR A 295 -11.72 10.84 13.44
CA TYR A 295 -10.53 11.19 12.66
C TYR A 295 -9.68 9.96 12.33
N LEU A 296 -9.48 9.06 13.30
CA LEU A 296 -8.85 7.75 13.05
C LEU A 296 -9.58 7.01 11.93
N SER A 297 -10.92 6.94 11.99
CA SER A 297 -11.71 6.23 10.97
C SER A 297 -11.56 6.81 9.56
N TYR A 298 -11.42 8.13 9.42
CA TYR A 298 -11.20 8.77 8.12
C TYR A 298 -9.83 8.41 7.56
N SER A 299 -8.79 8.42 8.40
CA SER A 299 -7.44 7.99 8.02
C SER A 299 -7.38 6.50 7.65
N LEU A 300 -8.13 5.63 8.35
CA LEU A 300 -8.20 4.21 8.01
C LEU A 300 -8.80 3.98 6.61
N ALA A 301 -9.82 4.76 6.22
CA ALA A 301 -10.36 4.71 4.86
C ALA A 301 -9.33 5.14 3.82
N ALA A 302 -8.62 6.24 4.08
CA ALA A 302 -7.57 6.73 3.17
C ALA A 302 -6.43 5.70 3.02
N ILE A 303 -5.94 5.12 4.11
CA ILE A 303 -4.87 4.09 4.09
C ILE A 303 -5.35 2.82 3.37
N SER A 304 -6.62 2.44 3.52
CA SER A 304 -7.19 1.31 2.78
C SER A 304 -7.10 1.52 1.26
N ILE A 305 -7.52 2.69 0.77
CA ILE A 305 -7.45 3.04 -0.65
C ILE A 305 -6.00 3.10 -1.13
N MET A 306 -5.09 3.68 -0.33
CA MET A 306 -3.65 3.68 -0.62
C MET A 306 -3.09 2.26 -0.73
N GLY A 307 -3.51 1.33 0.15
CA GLY A 307 -3.11 -0.07 0.13
C GLY A 307 -3.58 -0.81 -1.14
N PHE A 308 -4.83 -0.63 -1.55
CA PHE A 308 -5.33 -1.20 -2.80
C PHE A 308 -4.64 -0.59 -4.04
N THR A 309 -4.37 0.72 -4.01
CA THR A 309 -3.64 1.40 -5.09
C THR A 309 -2.19 0.88 -5.18
N ALA A 310 -1.49 0.72 -4.06
CA ALA A 310 -0.15 0.16 -3.99
C ALA A 310 -0.10 -1.30 -4.50
N CYS A 311 -1.12 -2.10 -4.19
CA CYS A 311 -1.28 -3.45 -4.73
C CYS A 311 -1.31 -3.44 -6.26
N CYS A 312 -2.16 -2.59 -6.86
CA CYS A 312 -2.23 -2.46 -8.32
C CYS A 312 -0.94 -1.90 -8.94
N MET A 313 -0.32 -0.91 -8.31
CA MET A 313 0.96 -0.34 -8.77
C MET A 313 2.06 -1.40 -8.84
N ALA A 314 2.27 -2.16 -7.76
CA ALA A 314 3.30 -3.20 -7.73
C ALA A 314 3.02 -4.35 -8.74
N TRP A 315 1.74 -4.61 -9.02
CA TRP A 315 1.33 -5.69 -9.92
C TRP A 315 1.43 -5.34 -11.41
N PHE A 316 1.10 -4.11 -11.80
CA PHE A 316 0.98 -3.72 -13.21
C PHE A 316 2.06 -2.75 -13.69
N ASN A 317 2.50 -1.81 -12.85
CA ASN A 317 3.40 -0.77 -13.29
C ASN A 317 4.85 -1.31 -13.34
N ASN A 318 5.54 -1.10 -14.45
CA ASN A 318 6.96 -1.43 -14.62
C ASN A 318 7.85 -0.18 -14.72
N THR A 319 7.30 1.00 -14.49
CA THR A 319 8.00 2.29 -14.56
C THR A 319 8.50 2.71 -13.17
N ALA A 320 7.58 2.90 -12.22
CA ALA A 320 7.87 3.13 -10.81
C ALA A 320 8.33 1.87 -10.08
N TYR A 321 8.07 0.69 -10.65
CA TYR A 321 8.58 -0.61 -10.19
C TYR A 321 9.34 -1.29 -11.33
N PRO A 322 10.59 -0.89 -11.63
CA PRO A 322 11.37 -1.45 -12.73
C PRO A 322 11.49 -2.97 -12.65
N SER A 323 11.21 -3.67 -13.76
CA SER A 323 11.27 -5.13 -13.80
C SER A 323 12.69 -5.68 -13.62
N GLU A 324 13.71 -4.84 -13.81
CA GLU A 324 15.10 -5.14 -13.42
C GLU A 324 15.26 -5.46 -11.92
N PHE A 325 14.50 -4.78 -11.05
CA PHE A 325 14.62 -4.95 -9.60
C PHE A 325 13.53 -5.84 -9.01
N TYR A 326 12.30 -5.72 -9.52
CA TYR A 326 11.13 -6.40 -8.97
C TYR A 326 10.74 -7.68 -9.74
N GLY A 327 11.41 -7.98 -10.85
CA GLY A 327 11.04 -9.05 -11.79
C GLY A 327 9.89 -8.64 -12.71
N PRO A 328 9.51 -9.47 -13.67
CA PRO A 328 8.45 -9.15 -14.62
C PRO A 328 7.07 -9.09 -13.95
N THR A 329 6.19 -8.25 -14.48
CA THR A 329 4.76 -8.33 -14.15
C THR A 329 4.15 -9.63 -14.69
N GLY A 330 2.94 -9.99 -14.24
CA GLY A 330 2.24 -11.16 -14.78
C GLY A 330 1.92 -11.02 -16.28
N ALA A 331 1.53 -9.81 -16.71
CA ALA A 331 1.29 -9.49 -18.11
C ALA A 331 2.59 -9.57 -18.94
N GLU A 332 3.67 -9.01 -18.41
CA GLU A 332 4.99 -9.01 -19.03
C GLU A 332 5.54 -10.42 -19.25
N ALA A 333 5.51 -11.28 -18.22
CA ALA A 333 5.98 -12.66 -18.31
C ALA A 333 5.17 -13.49 -19.33
N SER A 334 3.86 -13.25 -19.41
CA SER A 334 3.00 -13.92 -20.39
C SER A 334 3.31 -13.48 -21.83
N GLN A 335 3.54 -12.18 -22.07
CA GLN A 335 3.94 -11.68 -23.39
C GLN A 335 5.35 -12.18 -23.76
N ALA A 336 6.26 -12.25 -22.78
CA ALA A 336 7.61 -12.75 -22.93
C ALA A 336 7.65 -14.24 -23.35
N GLN A 337 6.72 -15.05 -22.84
CA GLN A 337 6.54 -16.45 -23.26
C GLN A 337 6.20 -16.54 -24.76
N THR A 338 5.21 -15.79 -25.24
CA THR A 338 4.84 -15.83 -26.65
C THR A 338 5.95 -15.31 -27.55
N MET A 339 6.64 -14.23 -27.15
CA MET A 339 7.80 -13.71 -27.86
C MET A 339 8.90 -14.78 -28.02
N THR A 340 9.22 -15.50 -26.95
CA THR A 340 10.25 -16.55 -26.95
C THR A 340 9.95 -17.65 -27.96
N PHE A 341 8.71 -18.17 -27.96
CA PHE A 341 8.31 -19.22 -28.90
C PHE A 341 8.17 -18.71 -30.35
N LEU A 342 7.72 -17.47 -30.54
CA LEU A 342 7.67 -16.83 -31.86
C LEU A 342 9.07 -16.78 -32.47
N VAL A 343 10.06 -16.26 -31.74
CA VAL A 343 11.45 -16.17 -32.21
C VAL A 343 12.01 -17.55 -32.56
N ARG A 344 11.83 -18.53 -31.66
CA ARG A 344 12.30 -19.89 -31.88
C ARG A 344 11.72 -20.48 -33.16
N ASP A 345 10.41 -20.42 -33.32
CA ASP A 345 9.73 -21.07 -34.44
C ASP A 345 10.01 -20.34 -35.76
N GLN A 346 10.15 -19.01 -35.73
CA GLN A 346 10.58 -18.23 -36.90
C GLN A 346 11.99 -18.64 -37.37
N ARG A 347 12.92 -18.87 -36.44
CA ARG A 347 14.27 -19.39 -36.76
C ARG A 347 14.27 -20.80 -37.31
N LEU A 348 13.28 -21.61 -36.93
CA LEU A 348 13.04 -22.93 -37.51
C LEU A 348 12.34 -22.88 -38.88
N GLY A 349 12.07 -21.67 -39.41
CA GLY A 349 11.48 -21.46 -40.73
C GLY A 349 9.95 -21.32 -40.73
N ALA A 350 9.30 -21.22 -39.57
CA ALA A 350 7.86 -20.99 -39.50
C ALA A 350 7.51 -19.55 -39.96
N ASN A 351 6.49 -19.43 -40.82
CA ASN A 351 5.91 -18.13 -41.13
C ASN A 351 4.91 -17.74 -40.03
N VAL A 352 5.40 -17.01 -39.02
CA VAL A 352 4.62 -16.63 -37.83
C VAL A 352 3.40 -15.76 -38.14
N ALA A 353 3.40 -15.05 -39.29
CA ALA A 353 2.30 -14.19 -39.72
C ALA A 353 1.10 -14.97 -40.27
N SER A 354 1.35 -16.12 -40.91
CA SER A 354 0.31 -16.94 -41.54
C SER A 354 0.06 -18.26 -40.81
N ALA A 355 0.76 -18.51 -39.70
CA ALA A 355 0.59 -19.72 -38.91
C ALA A 355 -0.76 -19.70 -38.18
N GLN A 356 -1.71 -20.49 -38.68
CA GLN A 356 -3.01 -20.68 -38.03
C GLN A 356 -2.89 -21.65 -36.85
N GLY A 357 -3.45 -21.26 -35.71
CA GLY A 357 -3.58 -22.10 -34.53
C GLY A 357 -4.82 -23.00 -34.59
N PRO A 358 -4.99 -23.93 -33.64
CA PRO A 358 -6.08 -24.92 -33.67
C PRO A 358 -7.49 -24.33 -33.62
N THR A 359 -7.66 -23.13 -33.07
CA THR A 359 -8.95 -22.43 -32.95
C THR A 359 -9.34 -21.66 -34.22
N GLY A 360 -8.46 -21.64 -35.22
CA GLY A 360 -8.61 -20.83 -36.43
C GLY A 360 -8.03 -19.41 -36.31
N LEU A 361 -7.72 -18.94 -35.09
CA LEU A 361 -6.96 -17.71 -34.86
C LEU A 361 -5.47 -17.91 -35.19
N GLY A 362 -4.72 -16.82 -35.37
CA GLY A 362 -3.27 -16.91 -35.56
C GLY A 362 -2.56 -17.43 -34.31
N LYS A 363 -1.61 -18.35 -34.50
CA LYS A 363 -0.89 -19.03 -33.41
C LYS A 363 0.01 -18.07 -32.63
N TYR A 364 0.71 -17.18 -33.33
CA TYR A 364 1.66 -16.24 -32.72
C TYR A 364 1.14 -14.80 -32.72
N LEU A 365 0.40 -14.41 -33.76
CA LEU A 365 -0.09 -13.05 -33.96
C LEU A 365 -1.58 -13.08 -34.31
N MET A 366 -2.34 -12.15 -33.74
CA MET A 366 -3.76 -11.94 -34.03
C MET A 366 -4.11 -10.46 -33.91
N ARG A 367 -5.39 -10.12 -34.03
CA ARG A 367 -5.87 -8.73 -33.83
C ARG A 367 -6.50 -8.58 -32.45
N SER A 368 -6.27 -7.42 -31.84
CA SER A 368 -7.07 -6.93 -30.72
C SER A 368 -8.52 -6.67 -31.16
N PRO A 369 -9.45 -6.42 -30.23
CA PRO A 369 -10.80 -5.96 -30.56
C PRO A 369 -10.86 -4.66 -31.38
N SER A 370 -9.86 -3.79 -31.26
CA SER A 370 -9.72 -2.52 -32.00
C SER A 370 -8.87 -2.61 -33.27
N GLY A 371 -8.26 -3.77 -33.52
CA GLY A 371 -7.60 -4.07 -34.79
C GLY A 371 -6.07 -4.03 -34.78
N GLU A 372 -5.42 -3.63 -33.69
CA GLU A 372 -3.95 -3.69 -33.53
C GLU A 372 -3.44 -5.14 -33.61
N ILE A 373 -2.25 -5.32 -34.18
CA ILE A 373 -1.56 -6.62 -34.16
C ILE A 373 -1.01 -6.87 -32.75
N ILE A 374 -1.40 -8.00 -32.17
CA ILE A 374 -1.05 -8.43 -30.81
C ILE A 374 -0.54 -9.87 -30.83
N PHE A 375 0.08 -10.32 -29.74
CA PHE A 375 0.42 -11.73 -29.57
C PHE A 375 -0.84 -12.62 -29.43
N GLY A 376 -0.77 -13.82 -29.99
CA GLY A 376 -1.84 -14.82 -29.99
C GLY A 376 -1.87 -15.71 -28.74
N GLY A 377 -2.85 -16.59 -28.66
CA GLY A 377 -3.06 -17.48 -27.50
C GLY A 377 -3.67 -16.76 -26.30
N GLU A 378 -3.53 -17.33 -25.10
CA GLU A 378 -4.14 -16.76 -23.88
C GLU A 378 -3.62 -15.38 -23.50
N THR A 379 -2.41 -15.01 -23.97
CA THR A 379 -1.82 -13.69 -23.75
C THR A 379 -2.53 -12.59 -24.53
N MET A 380 -3.54 -12.90 -25.36
CA MET A 380 -4.40 -11.90 -25.99
C MET A 380 -5.03 -10.93 -24.98
N ARG A 381 -5.22 -11.37 -23.72
CA ARG A 381 -5.74 -10.54 -22.62
C ARG A 381 -4.75 -9.48 -22.11
N PHE A 382 -3.46 -9.62 -22.43
CA PHE A 382 -2.37 -8.78 -21.94
C PHE A 382 -1.80 -7.88 -23.04
N TRP A 383 -2.55 -7.62 -24.10
CA TRP A 383 -2.11 -6.81 -25.22
C TRP A 383 -1.84 -5.33 -24.89
N ASP A 384 -2.41 -4.83 -23.79
CA ASP A 384 -2.14 -3.51 -23.23
C ASP A 384 -0.72 -3.37 -22.66
N PHE A 385 -0.01 -4.48 -22.45
CA PHE A 385 1.35 -4.47 -21.91
C PHE A 385 2.30 -3.64 -22.80
N ARG A 386 3.07 -2.78 -22.13
CA ARG A 386 4.18 -2.02 -22.68
C ARG A 386 5.43 -2.31 -21.84
N GLY A 387 6.55 -2.54 -22.50
CA GLY A 387 7.84 -2.71 -21.83
C GLY A 387 9.01 -2.40 -22.76
N PRO A 388 10.14 -1.91 -22.23
CA PRO A 388 11.25 -1.39 -23.04
C PRO A 388 11.85 -2.44 -23.99
N TRP A 389 11.75 -3.72 -23.65
CA TRP A 389 12.21 -4.81 -24.50
C TRP A 389 11.28 -5.14 -25.67
N LEU A 390 10.00 -4.75 -25.62
CA LEU A 390 9.00 -5.05 -26.65
C LEU A 390 8.68 -3.85 -27.55
N GLU A 391 8.71 -2.63 -26.99
CA GLU A 391 8.35 -1.41 -27.73
C GLU A 391 9.11 -1.16 -29.04
N PRO A 392 10.40 -1.50 -29.18
CA PRO A 392 11.10 -1.37 -30.46
C PRO A 392 10.42 -2.12 -31.61
N LEU A 393 9.70 -3.22 -31.30
CA LEU A 393 9.01 -4.09 -32.27
C LEU A 393 7.58 -3.62 -32.58
N ARG A 394 7.11 -2.54 -31.96
CA ARG A 394 5.79 -1.95 -32.20
C ARG A 394 5.87 -0.87 -33.28
N GLY A 395 4.79 -0.74 -34.06
CA GLY A 395 4.53 0.32 -35.01
C GLY A 395 3.14 0.93 -34.78
N PRO A 396 2.66 1.81 -35.68
CA PRO A 396 1.38 2.51 -35.50
C PRO A 396 0.16 1.60 -35.34
N ASN A 397 0.23 0.36 -35.85
CA ASN A 397 -0.86 -0.62 -35.84
C ASN A 397 -0.61 -1.80 -34.89
N GLY A 398 0.18 -1.62 -33.83
CA GLY A 398 0.59 -2.70 -32.93
C GLY A 398 1.92 -3.34 -33.34
N LEU A 399 2.11 -4.64 -33.10
CA LEU A 399 3.35 -5.34 -33.45
C LEU A 399 3.61 -5.31 -34.97
N ASP A 400 4.83 -4.95 -35.37
CA ASP A 400 5.21 -4.80 -36.77
C ASP A 400 5.85 -6.09 -37.32
N LEU A 401 5.26 -6.66 -38.36
CA LEU A 401 5.71 -7.91 -38.99
C LEU A 401 7.12 -7.82 -39.57
N LYS A 402 7.51 -6.67 -40.14
CA LYS A 402 8.85 -6.49 -40.70
C LYS A 402 9.86 -6.45 -39.56
N LYS A 403 9.56 -5.71 -38.49
CA LYS A 403 10.44 -5.65 -37.31
C LYS A 403 10.57 -7.00 -36.62
N LEU A 404 9.47 -7.73 -36.44
CA LEU A 404 9.49 -9.09 -35.89
C LEU A 404 10.34 -10.05 -36.75
N LYS A 405 10.38 -9.83 -38.07
CA LYS A 405 11.15 -10.68 -38.98
C LYS A 405 12.64 -10.36 -39.00
N TYR A 406 13.01 -9.08 -38.89
CA TYR A 406 14.36 -8.61 -39.21
C TYR A 406 15.10 -7.90 -38.07
N ASP A 407 14.38 -7.37 -37.07
CA ASP A 407 14.94 -6.41 -36.13
C ASP A 407 14.99 -6.91 -34.68
N ILE A 408 14.57 -8.16 -34.42
CA ILE A 408 14.68 -8.77 -33.09
C ILE A 408 16.15 -8.91 -32.70
N GLN A 409 16.52 -8.33 -31.57
CA GLN A 409 17.88 -8.33 -31.06
C GLN A 409 18.12 -9.46 -30.04
N PRO A 410 19.34 -10.00 -29.95
CA PRO A 410 19.67 -11.03 -28.96
C PRO A 410 19.40 -10.62 -27.51
N TRP A 411 19.50 -9.33 -27.16
CA TRP A 411 19.19 -8.87 -25.81
C TRP A 411 17.68 -8.91 -25.50
N GLN A 412 16.81 -8.69 -26.49
CA GLN A 412 15.36 -8.84 -26.35
C GLN A 412 15.00 -10.31 -26.13
N GLU A 413 15.67 -11.22 -26.84
CA GLU A 413 15.50 -12.67 -26.66
C GLU A 413 15.90 -13.11 -25.26
N ARG A 414 17.07 -12.66 -24.77
CA ARG A 414 17.51 -12.95 -23.40
C ARG A 414 16.52 -12.41 -22.38
N ARG A 415 16.06 -11.17 -22.55
CA ARG A 415 15.11 -10.54 -21.63
C ARG A 415 13.75 -11.25 -21.64
N ALA A 416 13.25 -11.64 -22.81
CA ALA A 416 12.00 -12.39 -22.91
C ALA A 416 12.12 -13.82 -22.32
N ALA A 417 13.23 -14.51 -22.56
CA ALA A 417 13.47 -15.82 -21.96
C ALA A 417 13.53 -15.72 -20.42
N GLU A 418 14.30 -14.75 -19.91
CA GLU A 418 14.42 -14.46 -18.48
C GLU A 418 13.06 -14.17 -17.83
N TYR A 419 12.26 -13.31 -18.44
CA TYR A 419 10.96 -12.92 -17.88
C TYR A 419 9.91 -14.02 -18.01
N MET A 420 9.98 -14.86 -19.03
CA MET A 420 9.14 -16.06 -19.12
C MET A 420 9.43 -17.03 -17.97
N THR A 421 10.70 -17.22 -17.60
CA THR A 421 11.11 -18.17 -16.54
C THR A 421 11.00 -17.60 -15.13
N HIS A 422 10.80 -16.29 -14.99
CA HIS A 422 10.58 -15.60 -13.71
C HIS A 422 9.18 -15.01 -13.57
N ALA A 423 8.19 -15.64 -14.22
CA ALA A 423 6.79 -15.26 -14.06
C ALA A 423 6.39 -15.26 -12.57
N PRO A 424 5.56 -14.31 -12.10
CA PRO A 424 5.27 -14.12 -10.67
C PRO A 424 4.30 -15.16 -10.08
N LEU A 425 4.61 -16.45 -10.28
CA LEU A 425 3.89 -17.60 -9.74
C LEU A 425 4.83 -18.42 -8.84
N GLY A 426 4.31 -18.80 -7.69
CA GLY A 426 4.99 -19.70 -6.77
C GLY A 426 4.09 -20.04 -5.59
N SER A 427 4.46 -21.06 -4.83
CA SER A 427 3.73 -21.51 -3.65
C SER A 427 4.08 -20.68 -2.41
N LEU A 428 3.27 -20.81 -1.36
CA LEU A 428 3.49 -20.12 -0.09
C LEU A 428 4.82 -20.52 0.60
N ASN A 429 5.31 -21.74 0.36
CA ASN A 429 6.61 -22.22 0.83
C ASN A 429 7.75 -21.93 -0.17
N SER A 430 7.53 -20.97 -1.07
CA SER A 430 8.48 -20.45 -2.04
C SER A 430 8.96 -21.41 -3.13
N VAL A 431 8.13 -22.37 -3.55
CA VAL A 431 8.41 -23.19 -4.73
C VAL A 431 7.95 -22.41 -5.97
N GLY A 432 8.90 -21.99 -6.79
CA GLY A 432 8.63 -21.20 -8.00
C GLY A 432 8.00 -22.04 -9.11
N GLY A 433 7.10 -21.41 -9.88
CA GLY A 433 6.42 -22.04 -11.00
C GLY A 433 4.93 -22.26 -10.75
N VAL A 434 4.35 -23.14 -11.56
CA VAL A 434 2.92 -23.48 -11.49
C VAL A 434 2.61 -24.36 -10.27
N ALA A 435 1.33 -24.47 -9.88
CA ALA A 435 0.93 -25.24 -8.71
C ALA A 435 1.27 -26.74 -8.76
N THR A 436 1.54 -27.28 -9.96
CA THR A 436 1.94 -28.68 -10.19
C THR A 436 3.46 -28.86 -10.35
N GLU A 437 4.24 -27.79 -10.18
CA GLU A 437 5.69 -27.84 -10.30
C GLU A 437 6.29 -28.66 -9.14
N ILE A 438 7.35 -29.42 -9.44
CA ILE A 438 8.09 -30.15 -8.40
C ILE A 438 8.97 -29.19 -7.58
N ASN A 439 9.33 -29.59 -6.36
CA ASN A 439 10.28 -28.81 -5.55
C ASN A 439 11.65 -28.76 -6.23
N ALA A 440 12.00 -27.62 -6.82
CA ALA A 440 13.28 -27.40 -7.49
C ALA A 440 13.78 -25.96 -7.36
N VAL A 441 12.94 -24.98 -7.72
CA VAL A 441 13.31 -23.55 -7.75
C VAL A 441 12.72 -22.85 -6.52
N ASN A 442 13.57 -22.18 -5.73
CA ASN A 442 13.12 -21.35 -4.62
C ASN A 442 12.86 -19.92 -5.10
N PHE A 443 11.61 -19.60 -5.46
CA PHE A 443 11.24 -18.31 -6.04
C PHE A 443 9.78 -17.95 -5.80
N VAL A 444 9.56 -16.73 -5.32
CA VAL A 444 8.27 -16.01 -5.41
C VAL A 444 8.62 -14.55 -5.67
N SER A 445 8.03 -13.98 -6.72
CA SER A 445 8.32 -12.60 -7.12
C SER A 445 8.05 -11.60 -5.98
N PRO A 446 8.90 -10.57 -5.80
CA PRO A 446 8.61 -9.43 -4.95
C PRO A 446 7.25 -8.77 -5.25
N ARG A 447 6.82 -8.77 -6.53
CA ARG A 447 5.50 -8.25 -6.90
C ARG A 447 4.36 -9.02 -6.25
N THR A 448 4.48 -10.35 -6.17
CA THR A 448 3.49 -11.20 -5.49
C THR A 448 3.47 -10.92 -3.99
N TRP A 449 4.63 -10.83 -3.34
CA TRP A 449 4.72 -10.49 -1.91
C TRP A 449 4.13 -9.10 -1.61
N LEU A 450 4.50 -8.09 -2.39
CA LEU A 450 4.02 -6.72 -2.22
C LEU A 450 2.51 -6.62 -2.49
N ALA A 451 2.01 -7.16 -3.60
CA ALA A 451 0.60 -7.07 -3.95
C ALA A 451 -0.29 -7.78 -2.92
N THR A 452 0.06 -9.01 -2.53
CA THR A 452 -0.73 -9.80 -1.57
C THR A 452 -0.73 -9.17 -0.18
N SER A 453 0.43 -8.73 0.32
CA SER A 453 0.53 -8.07 1.63
C SER A 453 -0.28 -6.77 1.67
N HIS A 454 -0.13 -5.90 0.67
CA HIS A 454 -0.83 -4.61 0.62
C HIS A 454 -2.33 -4.77 0.37
N PHE A 455 -2.77 -5.79 -0.35
CA PHE A 455 -4.20 -6.11 -0.46
C PHE A 455 -4.78 -6.52 0.89
N CYS A 456 -4.12 -7.44 1.61
CA CYS A 456 -4.56 -7.89 2.93
C CYS A 456 -4.61 -6.73 3.93
N LEU A 457 -3.58 -5.88 3.94
CA LEU A 457 -3.57 -4.67 4.75
C LEU A 457 -4.73 -3.74 4.33
N GLY A 458 -4.83 -3.39 3.05
CA GLY A 458 -5.90 -2.52 2.53
C GLY A 458 -7.30 -2.99 2.94
N PHE A 459 -7.56 -4.30 2.89
CA PHE A 459 -8.80 -4.91 3.34
C PHE A 459 -9.03 -4.75 4.86
N PHE A 460 -8.05 -5.09 5.71
CA PHE A 460 -8.23 -4.96 7.16
C PHE A 460 -8.32 -3.50 7.62
N PHE A 461 -7.64 -2.57 6.94
CA PHE A 461 -7.81 -1.14 7.16
C PHE A 461 -9.23 -0.67 6.77
N PHE A 462 -9.83 -1.23 5.72
CA PHE A 462 -11.24 -0.98 5.38
C PHE A 462 -12.20 -1.49 6.46
N VAL A 463 -11.98 -2.72 6.95
CA VAL A 463 -12.77 -3.28 8.06
C VAL A 463 -12.63 -2.38 9.31
N GLY A 464 -11.41 -1.94 9.62
CA GLY A 464 -11.14 -0.99 10.70
C GLY A 464 -11.85 0.35 10.52
N HIS A 465 -11.92 0.87 9.28
CA HIS A 465 -12.69 2.06 8.95
C HIS A 465 -14.18 1.86 9.28
N LEU A 466 -14.81 0.78 8.80
CA LEU A 466 -16.22 0.50 9.07
C LEU A 466 -16.51 0.40 10.57
N TRP A 467 -15.64 -0.31 11.29
CA TRP A 467 -15.72 -0.45 12.74
C TRP A 467 -15.66 0.89 13.46
N HIS A 468 -14.61 1.68 13.24
CA HIS A 468 -14.39 2.93 13.97
C HIS A 468 -15.33 4.06 13.51
N ALA A 469 -15.70 4.12 12.23
CA ALA A 469 -16.65 5.13 11.75
C ALA A 469 -18.05 4.87 12.33
N GLY A 470 -18.50 3.61 12.35
CA GLY A 470 -19.76 3.21 12.97
C GLY A 470 -19.78 3.49 14.47
N ARG A 471 -18.72 3.08 15.18
CA ARG A 471 -18.58 3.32 16.62
C ARG A 471 -18.50 4.80 16.96
N ALA A 472 -17.72 5.60 16.23
CA ALA A 472 -17.62 7.04 16.45
C ALA A 472 -18.97 7.75 16.26
N ARG A 473 -19.77 7.32 15.27
CA ARG A 473 -21.12 7.85 15.06
C ARG A 473 -22.07 7.47 16.20
N ALA A 474 -22.09 6.20 16.62
CA ALA A 474 -22.90 5.75 17.74
C ALA A 474 -22.53 6.47 19.06
N ALA A 475 -21.23 6.66 19.31
CA ALA A 475 -20.73 7.34 20.49
C ALA A 475 -21.05 8.84 20.48
N ALA A 476 -20.97 9.48 19.31
CA ALA A 476 -21.38 10.89 19.17
C ALA A 476 -22.89 11.08 19.39
N ALA A 477 -23.70 10.06 19.09
CA ALA A 477 -25.14 10.06 19.30
C ALA A 477 -25.58 9.48 20.67
N GLY A 478 -24.65 8.93 21.45
CA GLY A 478 -24.85 8.52 22.84
C GLY A 478 -25.47 7.15 23.07
N PHE A 479 -25.38 6.22 22.12
CA PHE A 479 -25.97 4.87 22.22
C PHE A 479 -24.97 3.74 21.95
N GLU A 480 -23.67 4.01 21.99
CA GLU A 480 -22.62 3.00 21.71
C GLU A 480 -22.55 1.87 22.73
N LYS A 481 -23.16 2.04 23.91
CA LYS A 481 -23.18 1.07 25.00
C LYS A 481 -24.44 0.20 25.05
N GLY A 482 -25.38 0.41 24.13
CA GLY A 482 -26.64 -0.32 24.07
C GLY A 482 -27.85 0.61 24.01
N ILE A 483 -29.02 -0.02 23.93
CA ILE A 483 -30.32 0.66 23.88
C ILE A 483 -30.75 1.01 25.30
N ASP A 484 -31.22 2.24 25.51
CA ASP A 484 -31.87 2.63 26.75
C ASP A 484 -33.20 1.88 26.89
N ARG A 485 -33.33 1.12 27.99
CA ARG A 485 -34.52 0.29 28.25
C ARG A 485 -35.77 1.13 28.49
N ASP A 486 -35.60 2.35 28.99
CA ASP A 486 -36.72 3.25 29.27
C ASP A 486 -37.08 4.12 28.04
N ASN A 487 -36.21 4.14 27.03
CA ASN A 487 -36.36 4.97 25.84
C ASN A 487 -35.97 4.22 24.56
N GLU A 488 -36.52 3.02 24.38
CA GLU A 488 -36.31 2.23 23.18
C GLU A 488 -37.06 2.86 21.99
N LEU A 489 -36.30 3.47 21.05
CA LEU A 489 -36.86 4.19 19.90
C LEU A 489 -37.84 3.35 19.06
N SER A 490 -37.58 2.04 18.93
CA SER A 490 -38.41 1.13 18.13
C SER A 490 -39.87 1.10 18.60
N LEU A 491 -40.12 1.28 19.90
CA LEU A 491 -41.45 1.25 20.51
C LEU A 491 -42.28 2.51 20.22
N PHE A 492 -41.62 3.61 19.83
CA PHE A 492 -42.28 4.86 19.44
C PHE A 492 -42.54 4.95 17.93
N LEU A 493 -42.00 4.02 17.15
CA LEU A 493 -42.25 3.94 15.71
C LEU A 493 -43.54 3.16 15.45
N ARG A 494 -44.24 3.52 14.38
CA ARG A 494 -45.40 2.76 13.92
C ARG A 494 -44.96 1.34 13.53
N PRO A 495 -45.69 0.28 13.94
CA PRO A 495 -45.45 -1.07 13.43
C PRO A 495 -45.45 -1.08 11.89
N LEU A 496 -44.62 -1.93 11.31
CA LEU A 496 -44.48 -2.02 9.87
C LEU A 496 -45.74 -2.58 9.20
N ASP A 497 -46.49 -3.43 9.93
CA ASP A 497 -47.73 -4.08 9.52
C ASP A 497 -48.86 -3.94 10.56
#